data_AF-A0A1E3SMQ5-F1
#
_entry.id   AF-A0A1E3SMQ5-F1
#
_cell.length_a   1.000
_cell.length_b   1.000
_cell.length_c   1.000
_cell.angle_alpha   90.00
_cell.angle_beta   90.00
_cell.angle_gamma   90.00
#
_symmetry.space_group_name_H-M   'P 1'
#
loop_
_entity.id
_entity.type
_entity.pdbx_description
1 polymer ?
#
loop_
_entity_poly.entity_id
_entity_poly.type
_entity_poly.pdbx_seq_one_letter_code
_entity_poly.pdbx_strand_id
1 'polypeptide(L)'
;MTSDEERPDTDDYDLLTFGEVAARLAEELAAQYDELDRLRAMTPPDPIAIRRIEERIAVLKVGAERYRHEQRTSEAFKRRFGSAIQRG
;
A
#
# COMPACT_ATOMS: atom_id res chain seq x y z
N MET A 1 25.13 -38.55 1.20
CA MET A 1 25.38 -37.10 1.40
C MET A 1 24.11 -36.38 1.03
N THR A 2 23.32 -36.06 2.04
CA THR A 2 22.10 -35.24 1.94
C THR A 2 22.54 -33.80 1.71
N SER A 3 22.25 -33.25 0.54
CA SER A 3 22.40 -31.82 0.31
C SER A 3 21.25 -31.14 1.04
N ASP A 4 21.61 -30.40 2.08
CA ASP A 4 20.79 -29.39 2.74
C ASP A 4 20.27 -28.44 1.66
N GLU A 5 18.96 -28.50 1.37
CA GLU A 5 18.28 -27.45 0.60
C GLU A 5 18.31 -26.19 1.46
N GLU A 6 19.18 -25.25 1.09
CA GLU A 6 19.23 -23.88 1.61
C GLU A 6 17.82 -23.32 1.71
N ARG A 7 17.32 -23.25 2.95
CA ARG A 7 16.13 -22.47 3.30
C ARG A 7 16.45 -21.04 2.88
N PRO A 8 15.68 -20.42 1.97
CA PRO A 8 15.96 -19.05 1.56
C PRO A 8 15.98 -18.18 2.82
N ASP A 9 17.02 -17.37 2.96
CA ASP A 9 17.11 -16.33 3.98
C ASP A 9 15.77 -15.61 3.99
N THR A 10 14.98 -15.86 5.04
CA THR A 10 13.83 -15.06 5.38
C THR A 10 14.40 -13.74 5.84
N ASP A 11 14.79 -12.91 4.87
CA ASP A 11 14.99 -11.48 5.02
C ASP A 11 13.86 -11.00 5.93
N ASP A 12 14.21 -10.36 7.03
CA ASP A 12 13.28 -9.82 8.01
C ASP A 12 12.37 -8.79 7.32
N TYR A 13 11.31 -9.26 6.68
CA TYR A 13 10.28 -8.39 6.13
C TYR A 13 9.52 -7.82 7.32
N ASP A 14 9.89 -6.62 7.73
CA ASP A 14 9.09 -5.84 8.67
C ASP A 14 7.65 -5.79 8.14
N LEU A 15 6.75 -6.50 8.83
CA LEU A 15 5.34 -6.53 8.48
C LEU A 15 4.76 -5.15 8.75
N LEU A 16 4.53 -4.40 7.68
CA LEU A 16 3.92 -3.09 7.78
C LEU A 16 2.54 -3.17 8.42
N THR A 17 2.30 -2.29 9.38
CA THR A 17 0.96 -2.04 9.90
C THR A 17 0.05 -1.50 8.79
N PHE A 18 -1.27 -1.62 8.98
CA PHE A 18 -2.24 -1.07 8.03
C PHE A 18 -2.03 0.43 7.75
N GLY A 19 -1.55 1.18 8.75
CA GLY A 19 -1.22 2.60 8.60
C GLY A 19 -0.01 2.83 7.70
N GLU A 20 1.05 2.03 7.85
CA GLU A 20 2.26 2.13 7.02
C GLU A 20 2.00 1.66 5.59
N VAL A 21 1.18 0.61 5.40
CA VAL A 21 0.71 0.21 4.06
C VAL A 21 -0.09 1.34 3.40
N ALA A 22 -1.01 1.98 4.14
CA ALA A 22 -1.79 3.09 3.61
C ALA A 22 -0.92 4.31 3.25
N ALA A 23 0.11 4.61 4.06
CA ALA A 23 1.06 5.69 3.77
C ALA A 23 1.88 5.38 2.51
N ARG A 24 2.43 4.17 2.39
CA ARG A 24 3.21 3.76 1.21
C ARG A 24 2.37 3.73 -0.07
N LEU A 25 1.11 3.30 0.02
CA LEU A 25 0.18 3.36 -1.12
C LEU A 25 -0.17 4.79 -1.51
N ALA A 26 -0.21 5.73 -0.57
CA ALA A 26 -0.43 7.15 -0.87
C ALA A 26 0.77 7.77 -1.60
N GLU A 27 2.00 7.43 -1.20
CA GLU A 27 3.22 7.85 -1.89
C GLU A 27 3.27 7.29 -3.32
N GLU A 28 2.98 5.99 -3.48
CA GLU A 28 2.90 5.36 -4.80
C GLU A 28 1.83 6.03 -5.68
N LEU A 29 0.66 6.33 -5.13
CA LEU A 29 -0.39 7.06 -5.85
C LEU A 29 0.07 8.44 -6.32
N ALA A 30 0.80 9.18 -5.48
CA ALA A 30 1.35 10.48 -5.87
C ALA A 30 2.32 10.34 -7.06
N ALA A 31 3.22 9.35 -7.02
CA ALA A 31 4.15 9.08 -8.11
C ALA A 31 3.43 8.69 -9.41
N GLN A 32 2.35 7.91 -9.33
CA GLN A 32 1.55 7.57 -10.51
C GLN A 32 0.80 8.79 -11.09
N TYR A 33 0.35 9.72 -10.25
CA TYR A 33 -0.25 10.98 -10.73
C TYR A 33 0.76 11.87 -11.44
N ASP A 34 1.97 12.00 -10.89
CA ASP A 34 3.04 12.76 -11.53
C ASP A 34 3.39 12.16 -12.91
N GLU A 35 3.41 10.84 -13.01
CA GLU A 35 3.64 10.16 -14.30
C GLU A 35 2.49 10.36 -15.29
N LEU A 36 1.24 10.31 -14.83
CA LEU A 36 0.08 10.61 -15.67
C LEU A 36 0.16 12.03 -16.25
N ASP A 37 0.54 13.00 -15.42
CA ASP A 37 0.69 14.39 -15.84
C ASP A 37 1.84 14.56 -16.84
N ARG A 38 2.97 13.84 -16.64
CA ARG A 38 4.06 13.79 -17.63
C ARG A 38 3.61 13.24 -18.97
N LEU A 39 2.88 12.11 -18.98
CA LEU A 39 2.39 11.49 -20.21
C LEU A 39 1.39 12.38 -20.95
N ARG A 40 0.52 13.09 -20.22
CA ARG A 40 -0.44 14.04 -20.79
C ARG A 40 0.23 15.28 -21.39
N ALA A 41 1.39 15.67 -20.86
CA ALA A 41 2.18 16.78 -21.38
C ALA A 41 3.02 16.43 -22.63
N MET A 42 3.18 15.14 -22.96
CA MET A 42 3.90 14.72 -24.17
C MET A 42 3.17 15.15 -25.44
N THR A 43 3.92 15.43 -26.50
CA THR A 43 3.38 15.75 -27.83
C THR A 43 4.04 14.88 -28.91
N PRO A 44 3.30 13.99 -29.60
CA PRO A 44 1.90 13.64 -29.31
C PRO A 44 1.77 12.84 -28.01
N PRO A 45 0.62 12.95 -27.31
CA PRO A 45 0.35 12.14 -26.13
C PRO A 45 0.17 10.67 -26.51
N ASP A 46 0.61 9.75 -25.64
CA ASP A 46 0.39 8.31 -25.79
C ASP A 46 -0.87 7.87 -25.04
N PRO A 47 -2.00 7.63 -25.73
CA PRO A 47 -3.26 7.27 -25.09
C PRO A 47 -3.22 5.87 -24.44
N ILE A 48 -2.36 4.96 -24.91
CA ILE A 48 -2.24 3.61 -24.34
C ILE A 48 -1.49 3.70 -23.01
N ALA A 49 -0.40 4.45 -22.97
CA ALA A 49 0.36 4.69 -21.75
C ALA A 49 -0.50 5.40 -20.69
N ILE A 50 -1.23 6.45 -21.08
CA ILE A 50 -2.15 7.19 -20.20
C ILE A 50 -3.19 6.24 -19.58
N ARG A 51 -3.87 5.43 -20.42
CA ARG A 51 -4.89 4.49 -19.94
C ARG A 51 -4.32 3.48 -18.95
N ARG A 52 -3.12 2.95 -19.20
CA ARG A 52 -2.47 1.99 -18.29
C ARG A 52 -2.18 2.61 -16.92
N ILE A 53 -1.73 3.86 -16.88
CA ILE A 53 -1.50 4.56 -15.62
C ILE A 53 -2.82 4.83 -14.89
N GLU A 54 -3.87 5.23 -15.60
CA GLU A 54 -5.20 5.42 -15.02
C GLU A 54 -5.77 4.12 -14.39
N GLU A 55 -5.61 2.98 -15.06
CA GLU A 55 -5.99 1.66 -14.54
C GLU A 55 -5.20 1.30 -13.27
N ARG A 56 -3.88 1.57 -13.24
CA ARG A 56 -3.05 1.36 -12.05
C ARG A 56 -3.47 2.23 -10.87
N ILE A 57 -3.73 3.51 -11.12
CA ILE A 57 -4.22 4.46 -10.11
C ILE A 57 -5.54 3.96 -9.51
N ALA A 58 -6.46 3.46 -10.34
CA ALA A 58 -7.74 2.94 -9.86
C ALA A 58 -7.56 1.77 -8.89
N VAL A 59 -6.68 0.82 -9.21
CA VAL A 59 -6.37 -0.32 -8.33
C VAL A 59 -5.74 0.13 -7.02
N LEU A 60 -4.74 1.02 -7.07
CA LEU A 60 -4.05 1.52 -5.89
C LEU A 60 -4.98 2.30 -4.96
N LYS A 61 -5.92 3.08 -5.51
CA LYS A 61 -6.94 3.80 -4.73
C LYS A 61 -7.84 2.88 -3.93
N VAL A 62 -8.32 1.79 -4.54
CA VAL A 62 -9.17 0.82 -3.85
C VAL A 62 -8.41 0.18 -2.67
N GLY A 63 -7.14 -0.17 -2.87
CA GLY A 63 -6.27 -0.68 -1.81
C GLY A 63 -6.05 0.33 -0.69
N ALA A 64 -5.66 1.56 -1.02
CA ALA A 64 -5.35 2.60 -0.05
C ALA A 64 -6.55 2.93 0.85
N GLU A 65 -7.76 3.04 0.28
CA GLU A 65 -8.97 3.34 1.05
C GLU A 65 -9.33 2.19 2.00
N ARG A 66 -9.18 0.94 1.55
CA ARG A 66 -9.40 -0.24 2.39
C ARG A 66 -8.48 -0.24 3.62
N TYR A 67 -7.17 -0.05 3.42
CA TYR A 67 -6.21 -0.04 4.53
C TYR A 67 -6.42 1.14 5.48
N ARG A 68 -6.83 2.31 4.96
CA ARG A 68 -7.25 3.45 5.80
C ARG A 68 -8.46 3.13 6.65
N HIS A 69 -9.47 2.47 6.08
CA HIS A 69 -10.67 2.07 6.82
C HIS A 69 -10.35 1.03 7.90
N GLU A 70 -9.52 0.04 7.59
CA GLU A 70 -9.05 -0.98 8.54
C GLU A 70 -8.24 -0.35 9.69
N GLN A 71 -7.35 0.61 9.40
CA GLN A 71 -6.62 1.37 10.42
C GLN A 71 -7.58 2.11 11.37
N ARG A 72 -8.54 2.90 10.84
CA ARG A 72 -9.51 3.63 11.66
C ARG A 72 -10.34 2.72 12.56
N THR A 73 -10.76 1.56 12.02
CA THR A 73 -11.56 0.57 12.73
C THR A 73 -10.74 -0.08 13.85
N SER A 74 -9.49 -0.45 13.58
CA SER A 74 -8.56 -1.00 14.56
C SER A 74 -8.31 -0.02 15.72
N GLU A 75 -8.06 1.25 15.40
CA GLU A 75 -7.84 2.29 16.42
C GLU A 75 -9.11 2.57 17.25
N ALA A 76 -10.29 2.54 16.64
CA ALA A 76 -11.56 2.66 17.38
C ALA A 76 -11.77 1.48 18.34
N PHE A 77 -11.45 0.26 17.91
CA PHE A 77 -11.51 -0.93 18.76
C PHE A 77 -10.53 -0.85 19.94
N LYS A 78 -9.25 -0.52 19.68
CA LYS A 78 -8.24 -0.32 20.73
C LYS A 78 -8.66 0.74 21.75
N ARG A 79 -9.22 1.87 21.31
CA ARG A 79 -9.73 2.90 22.24
C ARG A 79 -10.92 2.41 23.07
N ARG A 80 -11.81 1.59 22.49
CA ARG A 80 -13.03 1.12 23.15
C ARG A 80 -12.79 -0.01 24.15
N PHE A 81 -11.78 -0.86 23.89
CA PHE A 81 -11.52 -2.10 24.63
C PHE A 81 -10.11 -2.21 25.22
N GLY A 82 -9.15 -1.39 24.79
CA GLY A 82 -7.75 -1.46 25.24
C GLY A 82 -7.54 -1.06 26.72
N SER A 83 -8.45 -0.29 27.31
CA SER A 83 -8.41 0.02 28.74
C SER A 83 -8.83 -1.15 29.64
N ALA A 84 -9.40 -2.23 29.09
CA ALA A 84 -9.83 -3.40 29.86
C ALA A 84 -8.70 -4.42 30.13
N ILE A 85 -7.54 -4.28 29.49
CA ILE A 85 -6.42 -5.24 29.60
C ILE A 85 -5.34 -4.74 30.60
N GLN A 86 -5.39 -3.49 31.05
CA GLN A 86 -4.36 -2.88 31.91
C GLN A 86 -4.73 -2.81 33.41
N ARG A 87 -5.72 -3.59 33.85
CA ARG A 87 -5.97 -3.89 35.27
C ARG A 87 -5.95 -5.40 35.48
N GLY A 88 -4.74 -5.93 35.63
CA GLY A 88 -4.44 -7.22 36.27
C GLY A 88 -3.41 -6.97 37.35
#